data_AF-A0A931UXB0-F1
#
_entry.id   AF-A0A931UXB0-F1
#
_cell.length_a   1.000
_cell.length_b   1.000
_cell.length_c   1.000
_cell.angle_alpha   90.00
_cell.angle_beta   90.00
_cell.angle_gamma   90.00
#
_symmetry.space_group_name_H-M   'P 1'
#
loop_
_entity.id
_entity.type
_entity.pdbx_description
1 polymer ?
#
loop_
_entity_poly.entity_id
_entity_poly.type
_entity_poly.pdbx_seq_one_letter_code
_entity_poly.pdbx_strand_id
1 'polypeptide(L)'
;MLSDGLLAHESTFLGFSAIREYAEGHRGAGDVDSGPVVLGVSVAATGFALAPARAHGRRAEFERIFRTTALFGVPIDRGGRRRFLTGGAIGNALLLALLTSGPELAP
;
A
#
# COMPACT_ATOMS: atom_id res chain seq x y z
N MET A 1 8.28 16.04 -4.18
CA MET A 1 7.00 16.06 -3.40
C MET A 1 7.06 15.03 -2.28
N LEU A 2 6.15 15.06 -1.29
CA LEU A 2 6.10 14.05 -0.21
C LEU A 2 6.00 12.61 -0.75
N SER A 3 5.28 12.44 -1.86
CA SER A 3 5.15 11.18 -2.60
C SER A 3 6.49 10.61 -3.09
N ASP A 4 7.43 11.46 -3.51
CA ASP A 4 8.76 11.00 -3.94
C ASP A 4 9.58 10.48 -2.75
N GLY A 5 9.47 11.14 -1.60
CA GLY A 5 10.14 10.69 -0.36
C GLY A 5 9.62 9.33 0.12
N LEU A 6 8.29 9.12 0.04
CA LEU A 6 7.67 7.83 0.36
C LEU A 6 8.15 6.73 -0.61
N LEU A 7 8.11 7.00 -1.92
CA LEU A 7 8.48 6.01 -2.94
C LEU A 7 9.99 5.74 -2.99
N ALA A 8 10.84 6.64 -2.49
CA ALA A 8 12.26 6.36 -2.29
C ALA A 8 12.52 5.21 -1.29
N HIS A 9 11.54 4.91 -0.43
CA HIS A 9 11.59 3.80 0.53
C HIS A 9 10.96 2.51 -0.02
N GLU A 10 10.61 2.47 -1.31
CA GLU A 10 10.13 1.26 -1.97
C GLU A 10 11.23 0.18 -1.96
N SER A 11 10.84 -1.04 -1.59
CA SER A 11 11.62 -2.26 -1.76
C SER A 11 10.91 -3.14 -2.77
N THR A 12 11.62 -3.63 -3.78
CA THR A 12 11.04 -4.42 -4.88
C THR A 12 11.58 -5.84 -4.90
N PHE A 13 10.72 -6.81 -5.21
CA PHE A 13 11.09 -8.21 -5.34
C PHE A 13 10.14 -8.94 -6.30
N LEU A 14 10.66 -9.52 -7.39
CA LEU A 14 9.89 -10.30 -8.38
C LEU A 14 8.57 -9.64 -8.87
N GLY A 15 8.60 -8.33 -9.08
CA GLY A 15 7.42 -7.56 -9.51
C GLY A 15 6.47 -7.16 -8.37
N PHE A 16 6.73 -7.55 -7.14
CA PHE A 16 6.07 -7.04 -5.94
C PHE A 16 6.86 -5.88 -5.36
N SER A 17 6.19 -5.02 -4.60
CA SER A 17 6.89 -4.04 -3.77
C SER A 17 6.15 -3.70 -2.49
N ALA A 18 6.91 -3.21 -1.53
CA ALA A 18 6.41 -2.76 -0.24
C ALA A 18 7.26 -1.58 0.25
N ILE A 19 6.70 -0.77 1.15
CA ILE A 19 7.38 0.40 1.69
C ILE A 19 8.11 0.02 2.96
N ARG A 20 9.40 0.34 3.04
CA ARG A 20 10.19 0.16 4.27
C ARG A 20 9.68 1.09 5.36
N GLU A 21 9.58 0.57 6.58
CA GLU A 21 9.24 1.40 7.75
C GLU A 21 10.37 2.38 8.07
N TYR A 22 11.62 1.90 7.99
CA TYR A 22 12.81 2.67 8.29
C TYR A 22 13.70 2.80 7.05
N ALA A 23 14.45 3.90 7.00
CA ALA A 23 15.49 4.10 6.01
C ALA A 23 16.55 2.98 6.07
N GLU A 24 17.29 2.81 4.97
CA GLU A 24 18.38 1.84 4.94
C GLU A 24 19.37 2.10 6.08
N GLY A 25 19.86 1.03 6.72
CA GLY A 25 20.71 1.11 7.90
C GLY A 25 19.98 1.28 9.25
N HIS A 26 18.67 1.51 9.25
CA HIS A 26 17.86 1.66 10.46
C HIS A 26 16.91 0.46 10.65
N ARG A 27 16.65 0.06 11.90
CA ARG A 27 15.78 -1.07 12.26
C ARG A 27 14.90 -0.73 13.45
N GLY A 28 13.69 -1.26 13.47
CA GLY A 28 12.74 -1.16 14.58
C GLY A 28 11.63 -2.22 14.44
N ALA A 29 10.89 -2.47 15.53
CA ALA A 29 9.92 -3.55 15.61
C ALA A 29 8.55 -3.22 14.98
N GLY A 30 8.35 -1.96 14.55
CA GLY A 30 7.03 -1.41 14.24
C GLY A 30 6.28 -0.98 15.50
N ASP A 31 5.32 -0.09 15.33
CA ASP A 31 4.37 0.34 16.35
C ASP A 31 2.92 0.17 15.86
N VAL A 32 1.96 0.76 16.59
CA VAL A 32 0.53 0.66 16.26
C VAL A 32 0.22 1.23 14.88
N ASP A 33 0.98 2.24 14.44
CA ASP A 33 0.72 2.98 13.21
C ASP A 33 1.32 2.28 11.99
N SER A 34 2.49 1.65 12.13
CA SER A 34 3.08 0.83 11.06
C SER A 34 2.35 -0.50 10.85
N GLY A 35 1.70 -1.00 11.91
CA GLY A 35 1.33 -2.40 12.02
C GLY A 35 2.58 -3.29 12.10
N PRO A 36 2.44 -4.62 11.93
CA PRO A 36 3.58 -5.52 12.00
C PRO A 36 4.61 -5.20 10.91
N VAL A 37 5.86 -4.94 11.31
CA VAL A 37 6.99 -4.81 10.38
C VAL A 37 7.48 -6.21 10.01
N VAL A 38 7.21 -6.62 8.77
CA VAL A 38 7.58 -7.93 8.25
C VAL A 38 8.70 -7.74 7.25
N LEU A 39 9.86 -8.37 7.45
CA LEU A 39 11.03 -8.22 6.57
C LEU A 39 11.47 -6.74 6.35
N GLY A 40 11.25 -5.89 7.36
CA GLY A 40 11.61 -4.46 7.30
C GLY A 40 10.61 -3.58 6.54
N VAL A 41 9.50 -4.14 6.05
CA VAL A 41 8.44 -3.39 5.38
C VAL A 41 7.20 -3.24 6.26
N SER A 42 6.56 -2.07 6.12
CA SER A 42 5.40 -1.64 6.89
C SER A 42 4.13 -1.98 6.13
N VAL A 43 3.23 -2.75 6.76
CA VAL A 43 1.95 -3.13 6.14
C VAL A 43 1.10 -1.88 5.90
N ALA A 44 1.05 -0.98 6.88
CA ALA A 44 0.33 0.28 6.75
C ALA A 44 0.94 1.15 5.66
N ALA A 45 2.25 1.46 5.72
CA ALA A 45 2.88 2.34 4.73
C ALA A 45 2.76 1.78 3.30
N THR A 46 2.83 0.46 3.14
CA THR A 46 2.63 -0.20 1.85
C THR A 46 1.22 0.04 1.30
N GLY A 47 0.18 -0.14 2.10
CA GLY A 47 -1.19 0.15 1.67
C GLY A 47 -1.39 1.64 1.36
N PHE A 48 -0.95 2.51 2.26
CA PHE A 48 -1.10 3.97 2.12
C PHE A 48 -0.38 4.54 0.90
N ALA A 49 0.69 3.89 0.41
CA ALA A 49 1.39 4.32 -0.80
C ALA A 49 0.58 4.17 -2.10
N LEU A 50 -0.50 3.37 -2.11
CA LEU A 50 -1.38 3.23 -3.28
C LEU A 50 -1.99 4.58 -3.70
N ALA A 51 -2.42 5.38 -2.74
CA ALA A 51 -3.09 6.64 -3.00
C ALA A 51 -2.20 7.70 -3.70
N PRO A 52 -1.03 8.08 -3.14
CA PRO A 52 -0.13 9.01 -3.81
C PRO A 52 0.43 8.43 -5.12
N ALA A 53 0.66 7.11 -5.21
CA ALA A 53 1.10 6.51 -6.46
C ALA A 53 0.06 6.70 -7.57
N ARG A 54 -1.23 6.50 -7.27
CA ARG A 54 -2.33 6.76 -8.22
C ARG A 54 -2.50 8.24 -8.52
N ALA A 55 -2.50 9.09 -7.49
CA ALA A 55 -2.70 10.54 -7.64
C ALA A 55 -1.63 11.23 -8.49
N HIS A 56 -0.39 10.74 -8.46
CA HIS A 56 0.74 11.29 -9.21
C HIS A 56 1.09 10.50 -10.48
N GLY A 57 0.22 9.60 -10.96
CA GLY A 57 0.44 8.87 -12.20
C GLY A 57 1.60 7.86 -12.17
N ARG A 58 2.03 7.44 -10.98
CA ARG A 58 3.14 6.48 -10.75
C ARG A 58 2.65 5.04 -10.94
N ARG A 59 2.30 4.72 -12.19
CA ARG A 59 1.59 3.49 -12.54
C ARG A 59 2.41 2.22 -12.25
N ALA A 60 3.71 2.22 -12.53
CA ALA A 60 4.55 1.05 -12.29
C ALA A 60 4.68 0.72 -10.80
N GLU A 61 4.86 1.74 -9.97
CA GLU A 61 4.89 1.65 -8.51
C GLU A 61 3.53 1.17 -7.99
N PHE A 62 2.45 1.78 -8.44
CA PHE A 62 1.09 1.39 -8.08
C PHE A 62 0.83 -0.10 -8.36
N GLU A 63 1.19 -0.58 -9.55
CA GLU A 63 1.02 -1.99 -9.93
C GLU A 63 1.79 -2.94 -9.02
N ARG A 64 3.05 -2.62 -8.68
CA ARG A 64 3.86 -3.44 -7.78
C ARG A 64 3.32 -3.47 -6.35
N ILE A 65 2.93 -2.31 -5.81
CA ILE A 65 2.35 -2.18 -4.48
C ILE A 65 0.99 -2.89 -4.42
N PHE A 66 0.18 -2.74 -5.47
CA PHE A 66 -1.12 -3.39 -5.57
C PHE A 66 -0.98 -4.92 -5.66
N ARG A 67 0.00 -5.46 -6.38
CA ARG A 67 0.27 -6.90 -6.40
C ARG A 67 0.56 -7.44 -5.00
N THR A 68 1.35 -6.74 -4.20
CA THR A 68 1.61 -7.10 -2.79
C THR A 68 0.34 -7.04 -1.97
N THR A 69 -0.41 -5.94 -2.10
CA THR A 69 -1.67 -5.71 -1.40
C THR A 69 -2.70 -6.78 -1.72
N ALA A 70 -2.82 -7.18 -2.99
CA ALA A 70 -3.73 -8.23 -3.43
C ALA A 70 -3.30 -9.61 -2.93
N LEU A 71 -2.00 -9.92 -2.99
CA LEU A 71 -1.47 -11.22 -2.53
C LEU A 71 -1.80 -11.46 -1.05
N PHE A 72 -1.52 -10.48 -0.19
CA PHE A 72 -1.77 -10.60 1.25
C PHE A 72 -3.19 -10.21 1.66
N GLY A 73 -3.86 -9.41 0.84
CA GLY A 73 -5.24 -8.98 1.01
C GLY A 73 -6.27 -10.08 0.72
N VAL A 74 -5.90 -11.05 -0.12
CA VAL A 74 -6.75 -12.15 -0.60
C VAL A 74 -8.11 -11.62 -1.08
N PRO A 75 -8.14 -10.89 -2.22
CA PRO A 75 -9.38 -10.34 -2.74
C PRO A 75 -10.33 -11.46 -3.16
N ILE A 76 -11.58 -11.32 -2.75
CA ILE A 76 -12.70 -12.15 -3.18
C ILE A 76 -13.75 -11.28 -3.87
N ASP A 77 -14.24 -11.75 -5.02
CA ASP A 77 -15.30 -11.10 -5.76
C ASP A 77 -16.59 -11.94 -5.64
N ARG A 78 -17.64 -11.34 -5.07
CA ARG A 78 -18.97 -11.96 -4.98
C ARG A 78 -20.06 -10.91 -5.17
N GLY A 79 -21.00 -11.19 -6.07
CA GLY A 79 -22.19 -10.33 -6.29
C GLY A 79 -21.84 -8.90 -6.68
N GLY A 80 -20.82 -8.70 -7.51
CA GLY A 80 -20.36 -7.36 -7.92
C GLY A 80 -19.62 -6.57 -6.85
N ARG A 81 -19.31 -7.17 -5.69
CA ARG A 81 -18.56 -6.55 -4.61
C ARG A 81 -17.20 -7.25 -4.47
N ARG A 82 -16.14 -6.45 -4.36
CA ARG A 82 -14.81 -6.90 -3.97
C ARG A 82 -14.62 -6.74 -2.47
N ARG A 83 -14.08 -7.76 -1.82
CA ARG A 83 -13.66 -7.72 -0.41
C ARG A 83 -12.27 -8.31 -0.25
N PHE A 84 -11.45 -7.70 0.58
CA PHE A 84 -10.18 -8.27 1.04
C PHE A 84 -10.45 -9.03 2.34
N LEU A 85 -10.04 -10.30 2.41
CA LEU A 85 -10.31 -11.16 3.56
C LEU A 85 -9.49 -10.76 4.79
N THR A 86 -8.34 -10.14 4.59
CA THR A 86 -7.49 -9.61 5.67
C THR A 86 -7.85 -8.14 5.96
N GLY A 87 -7.58 -7.67 7.19
CA GLY A 87 -7.84 -6.29 7.62
C GLY A 87 -9.28 -5.95 8.00
N GLY A 88 -10.25 -6.87 7.84
CA GLY A 88 -11.62 -6.69 8.31
C GLY A 88 -12.35 -5.50 7.65
N ALA A 89 -13.33 -4.92 8.34
CA ALA A 89 -14.12 -3.81 7.82
C ALA A 89 -13.28 -2.53 7.60
N ILE A 90 -12.36 -2.24 8.53
CA ILE A 90 -11.48 -1.07 8.47
C ILE A 90 -10.52 -1.18 7.29
N GLY A 91 -9.85 -2.32 7.11
CA GLY A 91 -8.96 -2.55 5.97
C GLY A 91 -9.67 -2.43 4.63
N ASN A 92 -10.91 -2.94 4.52
CA ASN A 92 -11.72 -2.78 3.31
C ASN A 92 -12.10 -1.32 3.05
N ALA A 93 -12.47 -0.56 4.08
CA ALA A 93 -12.78 0.86 3.96
C ALA A 93 -11.55 1.68 3.53
N LEU A 94 -10.37 1.41 4.12
CA LEU A 94 -9.11 2.02 3.74
C LEU A 94 -8.74 1.68 2.29
N LEU A 95 -8.76 0.39 1.93
CA LEU A 95 -8.43 -0.03 0.57
C LEU A 95 -9.41 0.53 -0.47
N LEU A 96 -10.70 0.64 -0.14
CA LEU A 96 -11.65 1.33 -1.00
C LEU A 96 -11.18 2.77 -1.25
N ALA A 97 -10.94 3.54 -0.18
CA ALA A 97 -10.51 4.94 -0.28
C ALA A 97 -9.20 5.09 -1.08
N LEU A 98 -8.18 4.28 -0.76
CA LEU A 98 -6.84 4.34 -1.37
C LEU A 98 -6.82 3.88 -2.83
N LEU A 99 -7.67 2.94 -3.22
CA LEU A 99 -7.76 2.49 -4.62
C LEU A 99 -8.57 3.46 -5.48
N THR A 100 -9.52 4.18 -4.87
CA THR A 100 -10.34 5.19 -5.57
C THR A 100 -9.76 6.59 -5.50
N SER A 101 -8.73 6.85 -4.69
CA SER A 101 -8.07 8.15 -4.64
C SER A 101 -7.35 8.42 -5.95
N GLY A 102 -7.68 9.53 -6.62
CA GLY A 102 -7.11 9.86 -7.92
C GLY A 102 -7.23 11.36 -8.20
N PRO A 103 -6.60 11.83 -9.28
CA PRO A 103 -6.62 13.26 -9.64
C PRO A 103 -8.02 13.76 -10.04
N GLU A 104 -8.95 12.85 -10.37
CA GLU A 104 -10.28 13.13 -10.94
C GLU A 104 -11.29 13.81 -9.99
N LEU A 105 -10.86 14.27 -8.81
CA LEU A 105 -11.71 14.98 -7.85
C LEU A 105 -11.13 16.32 -7.36
N ALA A 106 -10.02 16.80 -7.92
CA ALA A 106 -9.59 18.17 -7.71
C ALA A 106 -10.18 19.06 -8.82
N PRO A 107 -11.13 19.97 -8.53
CA PRO A 107 -11.54 21.00 -9.48
C PRO A 107 -10.40 21.96 -9.83
#